data_AF-A0A9E5TM17-F1
#
_entry.id   AF-A0A9E5TM17-F1
#
_cell.length_a   1.000
_cell.length_b   1.000
_cell.length_c   1.000
_cell.angle_alpha   90.00
_cell.angle_beta   90.00
_cell.angle_gamma   90.00
#
_symmetry.space_group_name_H-M   'P 1'
#
loop_
_entity.id
_entity.type
_entity.pdbx_description
1 polymer ?
#
loop_
_entity_poly.entity_id
_entity_poly.type
_entity_poly.pdbx_seq_one_letter_code
_entity_poly.pdbx_strand_id
1 'polypeptide(L)' 'MFTTRWREMCAYSSRVVALAIVLVLAGAMPRPIIIIGPPHHVRTVNPKMGVHTRLTDEVEEWKIQRTLALVR' A
#
# COMPACT_ATOMS: atom_id res chain seq x y z
N MET A 1 -31.75 -9.30 40.95
CA MET A 1 -30.33 -9.73 40.76
C MET A 1 -30.03 -10.19 39.32
N PHE A 2 -30.75 -9.70 38.29
CA PHE A 2 -30.65 -10.18 36.89
C PHE A 2 -30.12 -9.12 35.89
N THR A 3 -29.86 -7.89 36.34
CA THR A 3 -29.57 -6.74 35.46
C THR A 3 -28.08 -6.56 35.16
N THR A 4 -27.18 -7.13 35.97
CA THR A 4 -25.73 -7.05 35.77
C THR A 4 -25.26 -7.90 34.58
N ARG A 5 -25.84 -9.08 34.40
CA ARG A 5 -25.46 -10.03 33.33
C ARG A 5 -25.64 -9.45 31.91
N TRP A 6 -26.68 -8.64 31.72
CA TRP A 6 -26.96 -7.97 30.44
C TRP A 6 -25.96 -6.84 30.15
N ARG A 7 -25.58 -6.07 31.18
CA ARG A 7 -24.57 -5.00 31.04
C ARG A 7 -23.18 -5.57 30.73
N GLU A 8 -22.83 -6.69 31.36
CA GLU A 8 -21.57 -7.40 31.12
C GLU A 8 -21.51 -8.03 29.72
N MET A 9 -22.61 -8.63 29.24
CA MET A 9 -22.72 -9.12 27.86
C MET A 9 -22.57 -7.97 26.85
N CYS A 10 -23.26 -6.85 27.03
CA CYS A 10 -23.10 -5.68 26.14
C CYS A 10 -21.67 -5.11 26.15
N ALA A 11 -21.02 -5.08 27.31
CA ALA A 11 -19.63 -4.62 27.44
C ALA A 11 -18.63 -5.61 26.83
N TYR A 12 -18.91 -6.91 26.87
CA TYR A 12 -18.10 -7.93 26.21
C TYR A 12 -18.24 -7.83 24.69
N SER A 13 -19.47 -7.70 24.19
CA SER A 13 -19.76 -7.51 22.77
C SER A 13 -19.08 -6.26 22.22
N SER A 14 -19.09 -5.14 22.95
CA SER A 14 -18.43 -3.91 22.51
C SER A 14 -16.91 -4.04 22.43
N ARG A 15 -16.28 -4.78 23.36
CA ARG A 15 -14.85 -5.08 23.34
C ARG A 15 -14.46 -5.97 22.16
N VAL A 16 -15.27 -6.98 21.84
CA VAL A 16 -15.03 -7.85 20.68
C VAL A 16 -15.14 -7.06 19.38
N VAL A 17 -16.16 -6.19 19.26
CA VAL A 17 -16.31 -5.33 18.09
C VAL A 17 -15.14 -4.34 17.97
N ALA A 18 -14.74 -3.71 19.08
CA ALA A 18 -13.59 -2.81 19.09
C ALA A 18 -12.29 -3.52 18.69
N LEU A 19 -12.06 -4.73 19.21
CA LEU A 19 -10.91 -5.56 18.84
C LEU A 19 -10.95 -5.92 17.35
N ALA A 20 -12.10 -6.32 16.82
CA ALA A 20 -12.28 -6.63 15.41
C ALA A 20 -11.97 -5.42 14.52
N ILE A 21 -12.44 -4.22 14.90
CA ILE A 21 -12.14 -2.97 14.19
C ILE A 21 -10.63 -2.69 14.21
N VAL A 22 -9.98 -2.81 15.36
CA VAL A 22 -8.53 -2.61 15.48
C VAL A 22 -7.76 -3.59 14.60
N LEU A 23 -8.15 -4.86 14.58
CA LEU A 23 -7.51 -5.87 13.73
C LEU A 23 -7.69 -5.58 12.23
N VAL A 24 -8.87 -5.11 11.82
CA VAL A 24 -9.14 -4.71 10.43
C VAL A 24 -8.28 -3.49 10.04
N LEU A 25 -8.20 -2.49 10.91
CA LEU A 25 -7.40 -1.29 10.64
C LEU A 25 -5.89 -1.59 10.66
N ALA A 26 -5.43 -2.47 11.54
CA ALA A 26 -4.03 -2.89 11.61
C ALA A 26 -3.62 -3.80 10.43
N GLY A 27 -4.57 -4.60 9.92
CA GLY A 27 -4.37 -5.45 8.74
C GLY A 27 -4.46 -4.71 7.41
N ALA A 28 -4.90 -3.45 7.40
CA ALA A 28 -4.93 -2.64 6.20
C ALA A 28 -3.50 -2.33 5.73
N MET A 29 -3.10 -2.95 4.62
CA MET A 29 -1.78 -2.73 4.04
C MET A 29 -1.64 -1.26 3.64
N PRO A 30 -0.62 -0.53 4.14
CA PRO A 30 -0.42 0.86 3.78
C PRO A 30 -0.14 0.95 2.28
N ARG A 31 -1.00 1.68 1.56
CA ARG A 31 -0.76 1.99 0.15
C ARG A 31 0.38 3.00 0.09
N PRO A 32 1.50 2.70 -0.59
CA PRO A 32 2.57 3.68 -0.72
C PRO A 32 2.00 4.92 -1.42
N ILE A 33 2.29 6.11 -0.87
CA ILE A 33 1.97 7.37 -1.55
C ILE A 33 3.03 7.55 -2.62
N ILE A 34 2.64 7.44 -3.89
CA ILE A 34 3.56 7.55 -5.01
C ILE A 34 3.31 8.87 -5.72
N ILE A 35 4.28 9.77 -5.65
CA ILE A 35 4.28 11.02 -6.40
C ILE A 35 5.17 10.79 -7.62
N ILE A 36 4.54 10.73 -8.78
CA ILE A 36 5.23 10.48 -10.05
C ILE A 36 5.61 11.85 -10.61
N GLY A 37 6.90 12.09 -10.76
CA GLY A 37 7.39 13.32 -11.37
C GLY A 37 7.03 13.42 -12.87
N PRO A 38 7.10 14.62 -13.46
CA PRO A 38 6.96 14.76 -14.91
C PRO A 38 8.05 13.93 -15.63
N PRO A 39 7.78 13.45 -16.86
CA PRO A 39 8.81 12.82 -17.69
C PRO A 39 10.02 13.74 -17.86
N HIS A 40 11.23 13.19 -17.88
CA HIS A 40 12.45 13.95 -18.04
C HIS A 40 13.24 13.51 -19.27
N HIS A 41 13.96 14.45 -19.88
CA HIS A 41 14.84 14.09 -20.98
C HIS A 41 16.15 13.47 -20.45
N VAL A 42 16.43 12.23 -20.82
CA VAL A 42 17.66 11.53 -20.45
C VAL A 42 18.86 12.21 -21.14
N ARG A 43 19.89 12.58 -20.37
CA ARG A 43 21.16 13.07 -20.90
C ARG A 43 22.19 11.95 -20.78
N THR A 44 22.77 11.53 -21.90
CA THR A 44 23.76 10.43 -21.94
C THR A 44 24.98 10.81 -22.78
N VAL A 45 26.15 10.33 -22.37
CA VAL A 45 27.40 10.42 -23.13
C VAL A 45 27.58 9.25 -24.11
N ASN A 46 26.78 8.19 -23.96
CA ASN A 46 26.78 7.02 -24.84
C ASN A 46 25.36 6.78 -25.40
N PRO A 47 25.03 7.33 -26.58
CA PRO A 47 23.69 7.21 -27.17
C PRO A 47 23.36 5.80 -27.66
N LYS A 48 24.34 4.88 -27.71
CA LYS A 48 24.13 3.49 -28.12
C LYS A 48 23.73 2.58 -26.96
N MET A 49 23.81 3.08 -25.73
CA MET A 49 23.49 2.29 -24.53
C MET A 49 21.99 2.31 -24.27
N GLY A 50 21.36 1.14 -24.32
CA GLY A 50 19.97 0.91 -23.92
C GLY A 50 19.86 0.17 -22.59
N VAL A 51 18.65 0.10 -22.03
CA VAL A 51 18.35 -0.64 -20.81
C VAL A 51 17.43 -1.81 -21.14
N HIS A 52 17.84 -3.03 -20.78
CA HIS A 52 16.98 -4.21 -20.86
C HIS A 52 16.23 -4.39 -19.54
N THR A 53 14.94 -4.06 -19.55
CA THR A 53 14.06 -4.25 -18.39
C THR A 53 12.96 -5.25 -18.73
N ARG A 54 12.74 -6.24 -17.88
CA ARG A 54 11.58 -7.15 -17.94
C ARG A 54 10.56 -6.70 -16.91
N LEU A 55 9.38 -6.25 -17.38
CA LEU A 55 8.28 -5.72 -16.54
C LEU A 55 7.03 -6.61 -16.56
N THR A 56 7.16 -7.88 -16.96
CA THR A 56 6.01 -8.78 -17.12
C THR A 56 5.37 -9.20 -15.80
N ASP A 57 6.15 -9.14 -14.71
CA ASP A 57 5.75 -9.67 -13.41
C ASP A 57 5.25 -8.54 -12.47
N GLU A 58 5.46 -7.28 -12.86
CA GLU A 58 5.05 -6.11 -12.09
C GLU A 58 3.64 -5.67 -12.49
N VAL A 59 2.70 -5.76 -11.55
CA VAL A 59 1.30 -5.34 -11.76
C VAL A 59 1.07 -3.92 -11.28
N GLU A 60 1.79 -3.49 -10.24
CA GLU A 60 1.57 -2.17 -9.67
C GLU A 60 2.24 -1.07 -10.49
N GLU A 61 1.45 -0.12 -10.98
CA GLU A 61 1.90 1.00 -11.82
C GLU A 61 3.09 1.76 -11.25
N TRP A 62 3.14 1.91 -9.93
CA TRP A 62 4.23 2.63 -9.28
C TRP A 62 5.57 1.90 -9.33
N LYS A 63 5.57 0.57 -9.32
CA LYS A 63 6.80 -0.22 -9.45
C LYS A 63 7.33 -0.14 -10.87
N ILE A 64 6.42 -0.18 -11.86
CA ILE A 64 6.74 0.02 -13.28
C ILE A 64 7.42 1.38 -13.45
N GLN A 65 6.79 2.45 -12.94
CA GLN A 65 7.30 3.80 -13.13
C GLN A 65 8.58 4.08 -12.33
N ARG A 66 8.71 3.54 -11.12
CA ARG A 66 9.97 3.60 -10.36
C ARG A 66 11.11 2.93 -11.11
N THR A 67 10.84 1.78 -11.73
CA THR A 67 11.82 1.05 -12.54
C THR A 67 12.24 1.84 -13.77
N LEU A 68 11.31 2.58 -14.37
CA LEU A 68 11.58 3.40 -15.56
C LEU A 68 12.09 4.81 -15.25
N ALA A 69 12.29 5.18 -13.98
CA ALA A 69 12.59 6.55 -13.58
C ALA A 69 13.89 7.13 -14.17
N LEU A 70 14.84 6.29 -14.61
CA LEU A 70 16.09 6.74 -15.21
C LEU A 70 16.05 6.82 -16.75
N VAL A 71 15.01 6.26 -17.37
CA VAL A 71 14.86 6.16 -18.83
C VAL A 71 13.68 6.96 -19.39
N ARG A 72 12.84 7.51 -18.51
CA ARG A 72 11.62 8.28 -18.82
C ARG A 72 11.75 9.71 -18.33
#